data_AF-A0A377YCF3-F1
#
_entry.id   AF-A0A377YCF3-F1
#
_cell.length_a   1.000
_cell.length_b   1.000
_cell.length_c   1.000
_cell.angle_alpha   90.00
_cell.angle_beta   90.00
_cell.angle_gamma   90.00
#
_symmetry.space_group_name_H-M   'P 1'
#
loop_
_entity.id
_entity.type
_entity.pdbx_description
1 polymer ?
#
loop_
_entity_poly.entity_id
_entity_poly.type
_entity_poly.pdbx_seq_one_letter_code
_entity_poly.pdbx_strand_id
1 'polypeptide(L)' 'MPPILRKHYEKVRPMGVSLVKFVSVIGRMNGRYGVES' A
#
# COMPACT_ATOMS: atom_id res chain seq x y z
N MET A 1 -9.61 -3.46 3.71
CA MET A 1 -8.42 -3.72 2.88
C MET A 1 -8.53 -5.10 2.26
N PRO A 2 -8.41 -5.24 0.93
CA PRO A 2 -8.45 -6.53 0.26
C PRO A 2 -7.50 -7.55 0.91
N PRO A 3 -7.89 -8.83 1.04
CA PRO A 3 -7.08 -9.87 1.70
C PRO A 3 -5.66 -9.99 1.12
N ILE A 4 -5.52 -9.81 -0.19
CA ILE A 4 -4.22 -9.85 -0.89
C ILE A 4 -3.28 -8.74 -0.42
N LEU A 5 -3.79 -7.52 -0.23
CA LEU A 5 -2.98 -6.42 0.26
C LEU A 5 -2.50 -6.68 1.70
N ARG A 6 -3.30 -7.38 2.52
CA ARG A 6 -2.94 -7.71 3.91
C ARG A 6 -1.78 -8.68 3.97
N LYS A 7 -1.85 -9.73 3.16
CA LYS A 7 -0.75 -10.69 2.99
C LYS A 7 0.54 -10.03 2.50
N HIS A 8 0.45 -9.05 1.60
CA HIS A 8 1.63 -8.30 1.14
C HIS A 8 2.16 -7.35 2.22
N TYR A 9 1.28 -6.66 2.95
CA TYR A 9 1.67 -5.79 4.06
C TYR A 9 2.42 -6.56 5.16
N GLU A 10 1.96 -7.77 5.51
CA GLU A 10 2.61 -8.59 6.55
C GLU A 10 4.07 -8.93 6.22
N LYS A 11 4.40 -9.10 4.93
CA LYS A 11 5.79 -9.35 4.49
C LYS A 11 6.70 -8.13 4.68
N VAL A 12 6.14 -6.92 4.55
CA VAL A 12 6.91 -5.67 4.60
C VAL A 12 6.84 -4.96 5.95
N ARG A 13 5.89 -5.35 6.81
CA ARG A 13 5.76 -4.88 8.20
C ARG A 13 7.06 -4.97 9.01
N PRO A 14 7.86 -6.06 8.99
CA PRO A 14 9.11 -6.13 9.75
C PRO A 14 10.18 -5.14 9.26
N MET A 15 10.02 -4.55 8.07
CA MET A 15 10.92 -3.51 7.55
C MET A 15 10.57 -2.10 8.05
N GLY A 16 9.64 -1.97 9.02
CA GLY A 16 9.24 -0.68 9.59
C GLY A 16 8.31 0.14 8.68
N VAL A 17 7.77 -0.45 7.61
CA VAL A 17 6.82 0.23 6.73
C VAL A 17 5.45 0.31 7.42
N SER A 18 4.92 1.51 7.58
CA SER A 18 3.57 1.71 8.11
C SER A 18 2.49 1.29 7.12
N LEU A 19 1.34 0.86 7.63
CA LEU A 19 0.19 0.48 6.81
C LEU A 19 -0.23 1.61 5.86
N VAL A 20 -0.23 2.86 6.36
CA VAL A 20 -0.57 4.06 5.58
C VAL A 20 0.39 4.22 4.40
N LYS A 21 1.70 4.15 4.63
CA LYS A 21 2.71 4.27 3.56
C LYS A 21 2.54 3.15 2.53
N PHE A 22 2.29 1.93 2.98
CA PHE A 22 2.04 0.78 2.12
C PHE A 22 0.82 1.00 1.20
N VAL A 23 -0.34 1.37 1.76
CA VAL A 23 -1.55 1.57 0.95
C VAL A 23 -1.44 2.79 0.03
N SER A 24 -0.72 3.85 0.43
CA SER A 24 -0.48 5.03 -0.42
C SER A 24 0.39 4.70 -1.64
N VAL A 25 1.46 3.92 -1.46
CA VAL A 25 2.34 3.51 -2.57
C VAL A 25 1.59 2.62 -3.56
N ILE A 26 0.90 1.59 -3.06
CA ILE A 26 0.10 0.71 -3.91
C ILE A 26 -1.04 1.48 -4.59
N GLY A 27 -1.68 2.42 -3.88
CA GLY A 27 -2.70 3.29 -4.43
C GLY A 27 -2.19 4.14 -5.60
N ARG A 28 -1.02 4.77 -5.46
CA ARG A 28 -0.35 5.53 -6.52
C ARG A 28 0.02 4.65 -7.72
N MET A 29 0.63 3.49 -7.47
CA MET A 29 0.99 2.54 -8.52
C MET A 29 -0.21 2.05 -9.33
N ASN A 30 -1.38 1.95 -8.70
CA ASN A 30 -2.63 1.56 -9.36
C ASN A 30 -3.41 2.76 -9.94
N GLY A 31 -2.84 3.97 -9.97
CA GLY A 31 -3.52 5.17 -10.45
C GLY A 31 -4.74 5.60 -9.62
N ARG A 32 -4.90 5.06 -8.39
CA ARG A 32 -6.06 5.33 -7.51
C ARG A 32 -5.91 6.57 -6.63
N TYR A 33 -4.67 7.00 -6.37
CA TYR A 33 -4.38 8.22 -5.60
C TYR A 33 -3.28 9.01 -6.29
N GLY A 34 -3.63 10.15 -6.90
CA GLY A 34 -2.67 11.06 -7.54
C GLY A 34 -2.44 10.85 -9.04
N VAL A 35 -3.44 10.41 -9.80
CA VAL A 35 -3.55 10.90 -11.19
C VAL A 35 -3.90 12.38 -11.09
N GLU A 36 -3.07 13.20 -11.70
CA GLU A 36 -3.10 14.66 -11.62
C GLU A 36 -4.51 15.20 -11.87
N SER A 37 -4.96 16.09 -10.98
CA SER A 37 -5.98 17.10 -11.24
C SER A 37 -5.55 18.41 -10.60
#